data_AF-A0AAD6KIR9-F1
#
_entry.id   AF-A0AAD6KIR9-F1
#
_cell.length_a   1.000
_cell.length_b   1.000
_cell.length_c   1.000
_cell.angle_alpha   90.00
_cell.angle_beta   90.00
_cell.angle_gamma   90.00
#
_symmetry.space_group_name_H-M   'P 1'
#
loop_
_entity.id
_entity.type
_entity.pdbx_description
1 polymer ?
#
loop_
_entity_poly.entity_id
_entity_poly.type
_entity_poly.pdbx_seq_one_letter_code
_entity_poly.pdbx_strand_id
1 'polypeptide(L)'
;MSDAIGLVQLLSAIGEISRGAQAPSILPVWQREFLCARNPPRVTCTHNEYGDHHELVLDPSELNVPEFRGCTDGAAHRCFIIGPKELSNIRKWVPPHLLPCSKFEIITASLWRCYAIASQANPNEEMRICMLVNARSKFNPPVPEGYYGNVLALPAAITNARKLCLNSLGYALELIRHAKNKITEEYIRSLADFIEITKGLPKGLQSYVVSDLTSVGFDQVDYGWGKPVYTGPSKAMPDDINNSGTYYLPYRNKEGERGIMVLISLRAPVMERFALLFEELTKHHPDCGPAQHHMTLPIRHKL
;
A
#
# COMPACT_ATOMS: atom_id res chain seq x y z
N MET A 1 -16.97 9.20 10.08
CA MET A 1 -15.64 8.73 9.64
C MET A 1 -15.58 8.65 8.12
N SER A 2 -14.41 8.94 7.55
CA SER A 2 -14.12 9.09 6.11
C SER A 2 -12.78 8.43 5.76
N ASP A 3 -12.55 8.17 4.48
CA ASP A 3 -11.22 7.85 3.96
C ASP A 3 -10.41 9.13 3.68
N ALA A 4 -9.21 8.98 3.11
CA ALA A 4 -8.33 10.09 2.78
C ALA A 4 -8.97 11.10 1.78
N ILE A 5 -9.82 10.62 0.87
CA ILE A 5 -10.52 11.48 -0.10
C ILE A 5 -11.54 12.36 0.65
N GLY A 6 -12.37 11.75 1.51
CA GLY A 6 -13.32 12.51 2.33
C GLY A 6 -12.64 13.48 3.30
N LEU A 7 -11.46 13.11 3.84
CA LEU A 7 -10.67 14.02 4.68
C LEU A 7 -10.15 15.23 3.88
N VAL A 8 -9.60 15.02 2.68
CA VAL A 8 -9.16 16.14 1.84
C VAL A 8 -10.32 17.04 1.44
N GLN A 9 -11.50 16.49 1.16
CA GLN A 9 -12.69 17.31 0.88
C GLN A 9 -13.01 18.26 2.04
N LEU A 10 -12.97 17.76 3.28
CA LEU A 10 -13.17 18.60 4.46
C LEU A 10 -12.09 19.67 4.57
N LEU A 11 -10.81 19.31 4.43
CA LEU A 11 -9.70 20.25 4.54
C LEU A 11 -9.75 21.34 3.45
N SER A 12 -10.06 20.95 2.21
CA SER A 12 -10.25 21.88 1.09
C SER A 12 -11.42 22.83 1.34
N ALA A 13 -12.56 22.32 1.84
CA ALA A 13 -13.71 23.15 2.19
C ALA A 13 -13.35 24.22 3.23
N ILE A 14 -12.58 23.84 4.27
CA ILE A 14 -12.11 24.80 5.28
C ILE A 14 -11.16 25.84 4.64
N GLY A 15 -10.25 25.41 3.76
CA GLY A 15 -9.33 26.31 3.05
C GLY A 15 -10.02 27.27 2.08
N GLU A 16 -11.13 26.87 1.47
CA GLU A 16 -11.95 27.76 0.65
C GLU A 16 -12.67 28.81 1.51
N ILE A 17 -13.31 28.38 2.60
CA ILE A 17 -14.05 29.27 3.51
C ILE A 17 -13.09 30.26 4.19
N SER A 18 -11.89 29.81 4.59
CA SER A 18 -10.89 30.71 5.19
C SER A 18 -10.40 31.78 4.22
N ARG A 19 -10.54 31.56 2.91
CA ARG A 19 -10.23 32.53 1.84
C ARG A 19 -11.46 33.32 1.37
N GLY A 20 -12.59 33.22 2.07
CA GLY A 20 -13.79 34.02 1.84
C GLY A 20 -14.86 33.35 0.97
N ALA A 21 -14.73 32.08 0.63
CA ALA A 21 -15.82 31.35 -0.03
C ALA A 21 -17.04 31.24 0.90
N GLN A 22 -18.24 31.46 0.36
CA GLN A 22 -19.49 31.36 1.13
C GLN A 22 -19.94 29.90 1.35
N ALA A 23 -19.48 29.00 0.49
CA ALA A 23 -19.76 27.57 0.57
C ALA A 23 -18.59 26.78 -0.05
N PRO A 24 -18.41 25.51 0.31
CA PRO A 24 -17.47 24.62 -0.35
C PRO A 24 -17.81 24.41 -1.82
N SER A 25 -16.80 24.30 -2.67
CA SER A 25 -16.90 23.99 -4.10
C SER A 25 -17.51 22.60 -4.36
N ILE A 26 -17.26 21.66 -3.45
CA ILE A 26 -17.84 20.31 -3.44
C ILE A 26 -18.72 20.19 -2.20
N LEU A 27 -20.03 20.05 -2.41
CA LEU A 27 -20.97 19.87 -1.30
C LEU A 27 -20.91 18.43 -0.76
N PRO A 28 -20.89 18.23 0.57
CA PRO A 28 -20.79 16.91 1.16
C PRO A 28 -22.07 16.09 0.93
N VAL A 29 -21.90 14.81 0.57
CA VAL A 29 -22.96 13.84 0.35
C VAL A 29 -22.87 12.73 1.40
N TRP A 30 -23.96 12.48 2.12
CA TRP A 30 -24.03 11.45 3.16
C TRP A 30 -24.16 10.04 2.57
N GLN A 31 -25.30 9.73 1.94
CA GLN A 31 -25.68 8.52 1.20
C GLN A 31 -24.93 7.21 1.55
N ARG A 32 -24.81 6.88 2.85
CA ARG A 32 -24.06 5.70 3.32
C ARG A 32 -24.75 4.39 2.97
N GLU A 33 -26.06 4.45 2.79
CA GLU A 33 -26.92 3.34 2.34
C GLU A 33 -26.44 2.71 1.02
N PHE A 34 -25.71 3.46 0.19
CA PHE A 34 -25.14 2.98 -1.06
C PHE A 34 -24.16 1.81 -0.88
N LEU A 35 -23.48 1.73 0.27
CA LEU A 35 -22.46 0.73 0.61
C LEU A 35 -22.89 -0.20 1.74
N CYS A 36 -24.18 -0.21 2.09
CA CYS A 36 -24.70 -1.22 2.99
C CYS A 36 -24.60 -2.61 2.37
N ALA A 37 -24.44 -3.63 3.23
CA ALA A 37 -24.59 -5.01 2.82
C ALA A 37 -25.96 -5.25 2.20
N ARG A 38 -26.01 -6.18 1.25
CA ARG A 38 -27.24 -6.67 0.63
C ARG A 38 -28.09 -7.40 1.67
N ASN A 39 -29.38 -7.54 1.38
CA ASN A 39 -30.30 -8.32 2.20
C ASN A 39 -30.98 -9.41 1.35
N PRO A 40 -30.64 -10.70 1.53
CA PRO A 40 -29.63 -11.22 2.46
C PRO A 40 -28.19 -10.89 1.99
N PRO A 41 -27.20 -10.81 2.91
CA PRO A 41 -25.80 -10.68 2.55
C PRO A 41 -25.32 -11.89 1.72
N ARG A 42 -24.55 -11.65 0.66
CA ARG A 42 -24.04 -12.68 -0.26
C ARG A 42 -22.57 -12.44 -0.60
N VAL A 43 -21.66 -13.16 0.02
CA VAL A 43 -20.23 -13.13 -0.36
C VAL A 43 -20.05 -13.82 -1.72
N THR A 44 -19.54 -13.09 -2.71
CA THR A 44 -19.36 -13.57 -4.09
C THR A 44 -17.90 -13.55 -4.54
N CYS A 45 -17.03 -12.89 -3.78
CA CYS A 45 -15.60 -12.78 -4.03
C CYS A 45 -14.80 -13.36 -2.86
N THR A 46 -13.64 -13.93 -3.14
CA THR A 46 -12.67 -14.28 -2.10
C THR A 46 -11.97 -13.02 -1.60
N HIS A 47 -12.09 -12.74 -0.31
CA HIS A 47 -11.45 -11.59 0.34
C HIS A 47 -10.18 -12.01 1.07
N ASN A 48 -9.16 -12.32 0.27
CA ASN A 48 -7.89 -12.85 0.73
C ASN A 48 -7.30 -12.04 1.90
N GLU A 49 -7.37 -10.71 1.85
CA GLU A 49 -6.90 -9.76 2.85
C GLU A 49 -7.42 -10.01 4.28
N TYR A 50 -8.44 -10.85 4.41
CA TYR A 50 -9.11 -11.19 5.65
C TYR A 50 -8.96 -12.66 6.08
N GLY A 51 -8.17 -13.46 5.34
CA GLY A 51 -7.90 -14.87 5.65
C GLY A 51 -9.03 -15.81 5.22
N ASP A 52 -8.83 -17.11 5.44
CA ASP A 52 -9.84 -18.13 5.17
C ASP A 52 -10.91 -18.16 6.27
N HIS A 53 -12.16 -18.32 5.86
CA HIS A 53 -13.37 -18.29 6.70
C HIS A 53 -13.41 -19.33 7.84
N HIS A 54 -12.46 -20.27 7.89
CA HIS A 54 -12.47 -21.39 8.83
C HIS A 54 -11.80 -21.08 10.18
N GLU A 55 -11.12 -19.94 10.33
CA GLU A 55 -10.37 -19.57 11.55
C GLU A 55 -10.92 -18.31 12.23
N LEU A 56 -12.24 -18.09 12.23
CA LEU A 56 -12.84 -16.96 12.95
C LEU A 56 -12.98 -17.18 14.47
N VAL A 57 -12.44 -18.27 15.00
CA VAL A 57 -12.19 -18.46 16.43
C VAL A 57 -10.69 -18.49 16.65
N LEU A 58 -10.05 -17.33 16.61
CA LEU A 58 -8.69 -17.22 17.10
C LEU A 58 -8.75 -17.10 18.62
N ASP A 59 -8.30 -18.14 19.31
CA ASP A 59 -7.89 -18.04 20.71
C ASP A 59 -6.80 -16.94 20.79
N PRO A 60 -6.88 -15.97 21.70
CA PRO A 60 -5.83 -14.97 21.90
C PRO A 60 -4.43 -15.58 22.10
N SER A 61 -4.36 -16.85 22.52
CA SER A 61 -3.13 -17.62 22.70
C SER A 61 -2.58 -18.27 21.41
N GLU A 62 -3.37 -18.37 20.34
CA GLU A 62 -2.94 -18.89 19.03
C GLU A 62 -2.47 -17.79 18.06
N LEU A 63 -2.20 -16.59 18.57
CA LEU A 63 -1.29 -15.64 17.93
C LEU A 63 0.13 -16.23 17.92
N ASN A 64 0.33 -17.30 17.15
CA ASN A 64 1.62 -17.65 16.58
C ASN A 64 1.96 -16.56 15.57
N VAL A 65 2.24 -15.36 16.10
CA VAL A 65 3.15 -14.42 15.46
C VAL A 65 4.34 -15.28 15.07
N PRO A 66 4.78 -15.29 13.79
CA PRO A 66 6.03 -15.92 13.46
C PRO A 66 7.07 -15.31 14.40
N GLU A 67 7.52 -16.09 15.38
CA GLU A 67 8.67 -15.79 16.20
C GLU A 67 9.85 -15.79 15.23
N PHE A 68 10.01 -14.68 14.52
CA PHE A 68 11.31 -14.28 14.03
C PHE A 68 12.15 -14.10 15.28
N ARG A 69 12.88 -15.16 15.64
CA ARG A 69 13.85 -15.14 16.74
C ARG A 69 14.79 -13.95 16.55
N GLY A 70 14.53 -12.89 17.29
CA GLY A 70 15.29 -11.65 17.29
C GLY A 70 14.53 -10.56 18.03
N CYS A 71 15.21 -9.94 19.00
CA CYS A 71 14.82 -8.89 19.94
C CYS A 71 13.58 -8.03 19.62
N THR A 72 12.90 -7.62 20.69
CA THR A 72 11.81 -6.61 20.77
C THR A 72 12.28 -5.21 20.37
N ASP A 73 13.01 -5.07 19.28
CA ASP A 73 13.41 -3.78 18.75
C ASP A 73 12.19 -3.18 18.05
N GLY A 74 11.78 -2.00 18.51
CA GLY A 74 10.58 -1.31 18.05
C GLY A 74 10.57 -1.02 16.53
N ALA A 75 9.46 -0.42 16.08
CA ALA A 75 9.32 0.00 14.69
C ALA A 75 10.39 1.05 14.33
N ALA A 76 11.10 0.83 13.22
CA ALA A 76 11.97 1.81 12.59
C ALA A 76 11.24 2.45 11.41
N HIS A 77 11.35 3.77 11.30
CA HIS A 77 10.79 4.55 10.20
C HIS A 77 11.90 5.09 9.32
N ARG A 78 11.77 4.91 7.99
CA ARG A 78 12.67 5.53 7.01
C ARG A 78 11.88 6.14 5.86
N CYS A 79 12.48 7.13 5.23
CA CYS A 79 11.92 7.85 4.10
C CYS A 79 12.88 7.72 2.91
N PHE A 80 12.33 7.39 1.74
CA PHE A 80 13.07 7.32 0.48
C PHE A 80 12.41 8.24 -0.55
N ILE A 81 13.22 9.01 -1.27
CA ILE A 81 12.73 9.88 -2.34
C ILE A 81 12.94 9.17 -3.67
N ILE A 82 11.86 9.00 -4.44
CA ILE A 82 11.88 8.40 -5.78
C ILE A 82 11.54 9.50 -6.78
N GLY A 83 12.57 10.03 -7.42
CA GLY A 83 12.44 10.95 -8.54
C GLY A 83 12.35 10.22 -9.89
N PRO A 84 12.31 10.97 -11.00
CA PRO A 84 12.32 10.40 -12.35
C PRO A 84 13.53 9.51 -12.63
N LYS A 85 14.71 9.86 -12.10
CA LYS A 85 15.95 9.10 -12.25
C LYS A 85 15.85 7.74 -11.57
N GLU A 86 15.46 7.69 -10.29
CA GLU A 86 15.32 6.46 -9.52
C GLU A 86 14.27 5.55 -10.15
N LEU A 87 13.13 6.11 -10.55
CA LEU A 87 12.08 5.36 -11.23
C LEU A 87 12.54 4.79 -12.58
N SER A 88 13.33 5.55 -13.34
CA SER A 88 13.93 5.08 -14.59
C SER A 88 14.88 3.91 -14.34
N ASN A 89 15.68 3.96 -13.27
CA ASN A 89 16.55 2.86 -12.88
C ASN A 89 15.76 1.61 -12.49
N ILE A 90 14.72 1.74 -11.65
CA ILE A 90 13.88 0.61 -11.27
C ILE A 90 13.25 -0.05 -12.51
N ARG A 91 12.80 0.73 -13.49
CA ARG A 91 12.19 0.21 -14.74
C ARG A 91 13.09 -0.72 -15.54
N LYS A 92 14.42 -0.57 -15.45
CA LYS A 92 15.37 -1.45 -16.14
C LYS A 92 15.36 -2.89 -15.62
N TRP A 93 14.89 -3.09 -14.38
CA TRP A 93 14.74 -4.41 -13.76
C TRP A 93 13.43 -5.13 -14.15
N VAL A 94 12.55 -4.46 -14.89
CA VAL A 94 11.26 -5.00 -15.32
C VAL A 94 11.39 -5.56 -16.73
N PRO A 95 10.99 -6.83 -16.97
CA PRO A 95 10.93 -7.40 -18.31
C PRO A 95 10.13 -6.52 -19.30
N PRO A 96 10.60 -6.31 -20.54
CA PRO A 96 9.95 -5.38 -21.49
C PRO A 96 8.47 -5.67 -21.75
N HIS A 97 8.06 -6.95 -21.75
CA HIS A 97 6.67 -7.35 -22.00
C HIS A 97 5.69 -6.96 -20.88
N LEU A 98 6.18 -6.59 -19.69
CA LEU A 98 5.36 -6.11 -18.57
C LEU A 98 5.21 -4.59 -18.55
N LEU A 99 5.92 -3.88 -19.44
CA LEU A 99 5.81 -2.45 -19.64
C LEU A 99 4.68 -2.12 -20.66
N PRO A 100 3.99 -0.96 -20.51
CA PRO A 100 4.15 0.00 -19.43
C PRO A 100 3.57 -0.51 -18.10
N CYS A 101 4.11 -0.03 -16.99
CA CYS A 101 3.57 -0.24 -15.65
C CYS A 101 3.41 1.10 -14.92
N SER A 102 2.45 1.18 -13.99
CA SER A 102 2.24 2.41 -13.23
C SER A 102 3.37 2.61 -12.20
N LYS A 103 3.59 3.86 -11.77
CA LYS A 103 4.54 4.19 -10.68
C LYS A 103 4.22 3.39 -9.42
N PHE A 104 2.93 3.33 -9.08
CA PHE A 104 2.44 2.53 -7.95
C PHE A 104 2.82 1.05 -8.07
N GLU A 105 2.56 0.42 -9.23
CA GLU A 105 2.85 -1.01 -9.43
C GLU A 105 4.32 -1.32 -9.24
N ILE A 106 5.20 -0.57 -9.91
CA ILE A 106 6.63 -0.87 -9.92
C ILE A 106 7.31 -0.57 -8.58
N ILE A 107 6.93 0.52 -7.90
CA ILE A 107 7.44 0.83 -6.57
C ILE A 107 6.96 -0.23 -5.58
N THR A 108 5.67 -0.58 -5.61
CA THR A 108 5.10 -1.59 -4.69
C THR A 108 5.74 -2.97 -4.88
N ALA A 109 5.98 -3.39 -6.12
CA ALA A 109 6.66 -4.64 -6.43
C ALA A 109 8.10 -4.65 -5.88
N SER A 110 8.78 -3.52 -6.03
CA SER A 110 10.15 -3.31 -5.52
C SER A 110 10.18 -3.41 -3.99
N LEU A 111 9.29 -2.69 -3.32
CA LEU A 111 9.17 -2.71 -1.86
C LEU A 111 8.88 -4.11 -1.33
N TRP A 112 7.92 -4.81 -1.94
CA TRP A 112 7.52 -6.15 -1.49
C TRP A 112 8.66 -7.15 -1.61
N ARG A 113 9.38 -7.11 -2.73
CA ARG A 113 10.53 -7.99 -2.96
C ARG A 113 11.70 -7.67 -2.03
N CYS A 114 12.04 -6.38 -1.86
CA CYS A 114 13.06 -5.96 -0.89
C CYS A 114 12.68 -6.36 0.53
N TYR A 115 11.40 -6.21 0.91
CA TYR A 115 10.88 -6.62 2.21
C TYR A 115 11.04 -8.12 2.43
N ALA A 116 10.65 -8.95 1.45
CA ALA A 116 10.78 -10.40 1.56
C ALA A 116 12.23 -10.84 1.76
N ILE A 117 13.17 -10.28 0.97
CA ILE A 117 14.60 -10.58 1.11
C ILE A 117 15.13 -10.09 2.47
N ALA A 118 14.77 -8.87 2.87
CA ALA A 118 15.19 -8.28 4.13
C ALA A 118 14.62 -9.02 5.35
N SER A 119 13.40 -9.57 5.25
CA SER A 119 12.75 -10.27 6.35
C SER A 119 13.52 -11.52 6.80
N GLN A 120 14.24 -12.17 5.87
CA GLN A 120 14.85 -13.49 6.10
C GLN A 120 13.84 -14.52 6.61
N ALA A 121 12.60 -14.40 6.12
CA ALA A 121 11.50 -15.30 6.42
C ALA A 121 11.78 -16.75 6.08
N ASN A 122 11.03 -17.64 6.72
CA ASN A 122 11.04 -19.04 6.34
C ASN A 122 10.68 -19.13 4.84
N PRO A 123 11.39 -19.92 4.02
CA PRO A 123 11.17 -19.94 2.58
C PRO A 123 9.73 -20.25 2.15
N ASN A 124 9.00 -21.00 2.97
CA ASN A 124 7.61 -21.37 2.73
C ASN A 124 6.59 -20.43 3.40
N GLU A 125 7.05 -19.44 4.15
CA GLU A 125 6.20 -18.45 4.81
C GLU A 125 5.40 -17.66 3.78
N GLU A 126 4.11 -17.51 4.05
CA GLU A 126 3.24 -16.68 3.23
C GLU A 126 3.66 -15.22 3.34
N MET A 127 3.88 -14.60 2.19
CA MET A 127 4.14 -13.19 2.04
C MET A 127 2.91 -12.53 1.44
N ARG A 128 2.48 -11.45 2.07
CA ARG A 128 1.26 -10.74 1.73
C ARG A 128 1.50 -9.24 1.65
N ILE A 129 1.10 -8.64 0.52
CA ILE A 129 1.05 -7.18 0.37
C ILE A 129 -0.37 -6.73 0.04
N CYS A 130 -0.87 -5.83 0.85
CA CYS A 130 -2.22 -5.28 0.82
C CYS A 130 -2.16 -3.85 0.28
N MET A 131 -3.02 -3.53 -0.68
CA MET A 131 -2.99 -2.24 -1.38
C MET A 131 -4.31 -1.52 -1.18
N LEU A 132 -4.30 -0.28 -0.69
CA LEU A 132 -5.54 0.50 -0.62
C LEU A 132 -5.95 0.94 -2.03
N VAL A 133 -7.15 0.57 -2.45
CA VAL A 133 -7.69 0.89 -3.79
C VAL A 133 -8.96 1.72 -3.65
N ASN A 134 -8.95 2.94 -4.20
CA ASN A 134 -10.13 3.77 -4.36
C ASN A 134 -11.09 3.16 -5.39
N ALA A 135 -12.30 2.81 -4.95
CA ALA A 135 -13.30 2.15 -5.78
C ALA A 135 -14.43 3.07 -6.23
N ARG A 136 -14.39 4.37 -5.94
CA ARG A 136 -15.45 5.34 -6.36
C ARG A 136 -15.78 5.27 -7.85
N SER A 137 -14.75 5.18 -8.70
CA SER A 137 -14.89 5.10 -10.15
C SER A 137 -15.26 3.72 -10.68
N LYS A 138 -15.38 2.71 -9.81
CA LYS A 138 -15.76 1.33 -10.20
C LYS A 138 -17.26 1.12 -10.24
N PHE A 139 -18.03 2.02 -9.63
CA PHE A 139 -19.48 1.98 -9.63
C PHE A 139 -20.07 2.53 -10.93
N ASN A 140 -21.27 2.05 -11.30
CA ASN A 140 -22.03 2.59 -12.42
C ASN A 140 -23.48 2.97 -12.00
N PRO A 141 -23.81 4.26 -11.89
CA PRO A 141 -22.93 5.42 -12.08
C PRO A 141 -21.83 5.51 -11.01
N PRO A 142 -20.74 6.25 -11.26
CA PRO A 142 -19.70 6.48 -10.26
C PRO A 142 -20.27 7.06 -8.96
N VAL A 143 -19.61 6.77 -7.84
CA VAL A 143 -19.98 7.37 -6.55
C VAL A 143 -19.93 8.89 -6.65
N PRO A 144 -20.93 9.63 -6.12
CA PRO A 144 -20.96 11.09 -6.19
C PRO A 144 -19.67 11.72 -5.68
N GLU A 145 -19.21 12.77 -6.35
CA GLU A 145 -17.97 13.46 -5.99
C GLU A 145 -17.96 13.89 -4.53
N GLY A 146 -19.06 14.46 -4.03
CA GLY A 146 -19.20 14.87 -2.63
C GLY A 146 -19.29 13.76 -1.59
N TYR A 147 -19.30 12.48 -1.99
CA TYR A 147 -19.36 11.37 -1.03
C TYR A 147 -18.04 11.26 -0.26
N TYR A 148 -18.11 11.60 1.02
CA TYR A 148 -16.97 11.65 1.91
C TYR A 148 -16.79 10.39 2.76
N GLY A 149 -17.65 9.38 2.61
CA GLY A 149 -17.48 8.10 3.30
C GLY A 149 -16.33 7.26 2.71
N ASN A 150 -16.04 6.12 3.34
CA ASN A 150 -15.05 5.16 2.83
C ASN A 150 -15.57 4.47 1.56
N VAL A 151 -14.78 4.45 0.49
CA VAL A 151 -15.04 3.63 -0.72
C VAL A 151 -13.74 2.95 -1.15
N LEU A 152 -13.26 2.05 -0.30
CA LEU A 152 -11.94 1.44 -0.45
C LEU A 152 -12.05 -0.08 -0.38
N ALA A 153 -11.21 -0.76 -1.16
CA ALA A 153 -10.87 -2.16 -0.95
C ALA A 153 -9.39 -2.29 -0.57
N LEU A 154 -9.03 -3.41 0.03
CA LEU A 154 -7.67 -3.75 0.41
C LEU A 154 -7.23 -5.07 -0.26
N PRO A 155 -7.24 -5.19 -1.61
CA PRO A 155 -6.82 -6.43 -2.26
C PRO A 155 -5.40 -6.85 -1.83
N ALA A 156 -5.25 -8.15 -1.56
CA ALA A 156 -3.98 -8.76 -1.22
C ALA A 156 -3.36 -9.49 -2.42
N ALA A 157 -2.09 -9.20 -2.71
CA ALA A 157 -1.22 -10.09 -3.48
C ALA A 157 -0.52 -11.04 -2.51
N ILE A 158 -0.53 -12.34 -2.83
CA ILE A 158 -0.02 -13.40 -1.97
C ILE A 158 0.96 -14.28 -2.76
N THR A 159 2.07 -14.65 -2.12
CA THR A 159 2.97 -15.71 -2.56
C THR A 159 3.75 -16.22 -1.35
N ASN A 160 4.81 -17.02 -1.52
CA ASN A 160 5.72 -17.34 -0.42
C ASN A 160 7.06 -16.63 -0.54
N ALA A 161 7.77 -16.53 0.59
CA ALA A 161 9.06 -15.85 0.67
C ALA A 161 10.06 -16.33 -0.39
N ARG A 162 10.18 -17.66 -0.59
CA ARG A 162 11.09 -18.25 -1.59
C ARG A 162 10.79 -17.75 -3.00
N LYS A 163 9.53 -17.85 -3.44
CA LYS A 163 9.12 -17.42 -4.78
C LYS A 163 9.36 -15.93 -4.97
N LEU A 164 9.04 -15.12 -3.97
CA LEU A 164 9.21 -13.67 -4.04
C LEU A 164 10.69 -13.27 -4.11
N CYS A 165 11.57 -13.94 -3.36
CA CYS A 165 13.01 -13.67 -3.36
C CYS A 165 13.71 -14.15 -4.65
N LEU A 166 13.38 -15.36 -5.13
CA LEU A 166 14.11 -16.01 -6.23
C LEU A 166 13.66 -15.55 -7.64
N ASN A 167 12.41 -15.11 -7.79
CA ASN A 167 11.91 -14.63 -9.08
C ASN A 167 12.25 -13.15 -9.32
N SER A 168 12.07 -12.73 -10.59
CA SER A 168 12.32 -11.36 -11.03
C SER A 168 11.35 -10.35 -10.38
N LEU A 169 11.69 -9.06 -10.48
CA LEU A 169 10.76 -7.99 -10.11
C LEU A 169 9.44 -8.07 -10.89
N GLY A 170 9.49 -8.58 -12.14
CA GLY A 170 8.31 -8.82 -12.98
C GLY A 170 7.30 -9.76 -12.34
N TYR A 171 7.75 -10.82 -11.67
CA TYR A 171 6.85 -11.75 -10.97
C TYR A 171 6.03 -11.06 -9.88
N ALA A 172 6.67 -10.25 -9.04
CA ALA A 172 5.98 -9.48 -8.01
C ALA A 172 5.00 -8.46 -8.62
N LEU A 173 5.43 -7.79 -9.71
CA LEU A 173 4.61 -6.83 -10.45
C LEU A 173 3.33 -7.46 -11.00
N GLU A 174 3.41 -8.65 -11.59
CA GLU A 174 2.26 -9.38 -12.13
C GLU A 174 1.25 -9.72 -11.04
N LEU A 175 1.71 -10.21 -9.89
CA LEU A 175 0.84 -10.50 -8.74
C LEU A 175 0.11 -9.25 -8.23
N ILE A 176 0.84 -8.14 -8.10
CA ILE A 176 0.27 -6.85 -7.69
C ILE A 176 -0.77 -6.36 -8.70
N ARG A 177 -0.44 -6.41 -9.99
CA ARG A 177 -1.34 -6.01 -11.07
C ARG A 177 -2.60 -6.86 -11.08
N HIS A 178 -2.46 -8.18 -10.95
CA HIS A 178 -3.58 -9.11 -10.88
C HIS A 178 -4.49 -8.82 -9.68
N ALA A 179 -3.92 -8.70 -8.47
CA ALA A 179 -4.69 -8.41 -7.25
C ALA A 179 -5.42 -7.05 -7.34
N LYS A 180 -4.73 -5.99 -7.77
CA LYS A 180 -5.33 -4.65 -7.92
C LYS A 180 -6.48 -4.64 -8.94
N ASN A 181 -6.35 -5.38 -10.04
CA ASN A 181 -7.35 -5.41 -11.11
C ASN A 181 -8.60 -6.24 -10.77
N LYS A 182 -8.61 -6.99 -9.67
CA LYS A 182 -9.83 -7.67 -9.17
C LYS A 182 -10.87 -6.70 -8.62
N ILE A 183 -10.49 -5.46 -8.31
CA ILE A 183 -11.40 -4.51 -7.68
C ILE A 183 -12.41 -3.97 -8.68
N THR A 184 -13.64 -4.42 -8.50
CA THR A 184 -14.85 -4.04 -9.23
C THR A 184 -15.91 -3.55 -8.25
N GLU A 185 -17.03 -3.02 -8.76
CA GLU A 185 -18.21 -2.74 -7.93
C GLU A 185 -18.67 -3.99 -7.17
N GLU A 186 -18.75 -5.16 -7.83
CA GLU A 186 -19.16 -6.40 -7.17
C GLU A 186 -18.19 -6.83 -6.07
N TYR A 187 -16.88 -6.58 -6.23
CA TYR A 187 -15.91 -6.84 -5.16
C TYR A 187 -16.24 -6.01 -3.90
N ILE A 188 -16.59 -4.74 -4.06
CA ILE A 188 -16.95 -3.86 -2.93
C ILE A 188 -18.26 -4.30 -2.29
N ARG A 189 -19.25 -4.71 -3.10
CA ARG A 189 -20.52 -5.24 -2.58
C ARG A 189 -20.34 -6.55 -1.82
N SER A 190 -19.53 -7.46 -2.37
CA SER A 190 -19.13 -8.69 -1.69
C SER A 190 -18.41 -8.41 -0.37
N LEU A 191 -17.54 -7.40 -0.35
CA LEU A 191 -16.80 -7.01 0.84
C LEU A 191 -17.73 -6.48 1.94
N ALA A 192 -18.71 -5.65 1.58
CA ALA A 192 -19.72 -5.16 2.53
C ALA A 192 -20.50 -6.34 3.14
N ASP A 193 -20.92 -7.30 2.32
CA ASP A 193 -21.60 -8.50 2.79
C ASP A 193 -20.72 -9.38 3.69
N PHE A 194 -19.45 -9.54 3.32
CA PHE A 194 -18.47 -10.28 4.11
C PHE A 194 -18.32 -9.67 5.50
N ILE A 195 -18.10 -8.36 5.60
CA ILE A 195 -17.95 -7.66 6.88
C ILE A 195 -19.24 -7.75 7.72
N GLU A 196 -20.41 -7.69 7.08
CA GLU A 196 -21.71 -7.83 7.76
C GLU A 196 -21.91 -9.23 8.36
N ILE A 197 -21.48 -10.28 7.63
CA ILE A 197 -21.54 -11.67 8.10
C ILE A 197 -20.52 -11.93 9.21
N THR A 198 -19.28 -11.47 9.05
CA THR A 198 -18.19 -11.70 10.02
C THR A 198 -18.26 -10.78 11.23
N LYS A 199 -19.14 -9.76 11.21
CA LYS A 199 -19.31 -8.75 12.26
C LYS A 199 -18.01 -8.02 12.65
N GLY A 200 -17.07 -7.93 11.71
CA GLY A 200 -15.81 -7.22 11.95
C GLY A 200 -14.72 -7.54 10.95
N LEU A 201 -13.67 -6.71 11.02
CA LEU A 201 -12.40 -6.94 10.33
C LEU A 201 -11.66 -8.07 11.06
N PRO A 202 -11.32 -9.19 10.40
CA PRO A 202 -10.52 -10.21 11.03
C PRO A 202 -9.18 -9.63 11.47
N LYS A 203 -8.87 -9.90 12.73
CA LYS A 203 -7.61 -9.54 13.38
C LYS A 203 -6.61 -10.64 13.07
N GLY A 204 -5.38 -10.31 12.69
CA GLY A 204 -4.27 -11.26 12.81
C GLY A 204 -3.44 -11.56 11.57
N LEU A 205 -3.80 -11.11 10.37
CA LEU A 205 -2.93 -11.35 9.20
C LEU A 205 -1.82 -10.31 9.14
N GLN A 206 -0.60 -10.73 9.51
CA GLN A 206 0.62 -9.96 9.28
C GLN A 206 0.73 -9.66 7.78
N SER A 207 0.51 -8.41 7.41
CA SER A 207 0.49 -7.96 6.02
C SER A 207 1.35 -6.72 5.87
N TYR A 208 2.06 -6.61 4.75
CA TYR A 208 2.64 -5.35 4.34
C TYR A 208 1.53 -4.48 3.75
N VAL A 209 1.24 -3.31 4.31
CA VAL A 209 0.17 -2.42 3.80
C VAL A 209 0.76 -1.26 3.01
N VAL A 210 0.18 -0.94 1.85
CA VAL A 210 0.58 0.19 1.02
C VAL A 210 -0.60 1.12 0.77
N SER A 211 -0.40 2.41 1.06
CA SER A 211 -1.34 3.48 0.78
C SER A 211 -0.70 4.56 -0.08
N ASP A 212 -1.25 4.79 -1.27
CA ASP A 212 -0.81 5.86 -2.16
C ASP A 212 -1.65 7.12 -1.94
N LEU A 213 -1.03 8.16 -1.41
CA LEU A 213 -1.67 9.46 -1.18
C LEU A 213 -1.19 10.54 -2.17
N THR A 214 -0.39 10.17 -3.18
CA THR A 214 0.25 11.13 -4.10
C THR A 214 -0.74 11.90 -4.97
N SER A 215 -1.94 11.37 -5.19
CA SER A 215 -2.99 11.98 -6.01
C SER A 215 -4.25 12.34 -5.23
N VAL A 216 -4.24 12.26 -3.89
CA VAL A 216 -5.43 12.54 -3.05
C VAL A 216 -5.69 14.04 -2.91
N GLY A 217 -4.65 14.87 -3.04
CA GLY A 217 -4.79 16.34 -3.10
C GLY A 217 -4.50 17.06 -1.78
N PHE A 218 -3.91 16.40 -0.77
CA PHE A 218 -3.48 17.07 0.45
C PHE A 218 -2.53 18.25 0.16
N ASP A 219 -1.64 18.12 -0.84
CA ASP A 219 -0.70 19.15 -1.27
C ASP A 219 -1.35 20.32 -2.05
N GLN A 220 -2.68 20.33 -2.18
CA GLN A 220 -3.45 21.40 -2.84
C GLN A 220 -4.25 22.26 -1.86
N VAL A 221 -4.33 21.89 -0.58
CA VAL A 221 -5.13 22.61 0.42
C VAL A 221 -4.46 23.94 0.77
N ASP A 222 -5.13 25.05 0.47
CA ASP A 222 -4.64 26.42 0.72
C ASP A 222 -5.62 27.18 1.61
N TYR A 223 -5.14 27.62 2.77
CA TYR A 223 -5.92 28.40 3.74
C TYR A 223 -5.78 29.92 3.57
N GLY A 224 -4.96 30.39 2.63
CA GLY A 224 -4.61 31.80 2.41
C GLY A 224 -3.11 32.08 2.52
N TRP A 225 -2.32 31.10 2.96
CA TRP A 225 -0.85 31.20 3.06
C TRP A 225 -0.12 30.46 1.94
N GLY A 226 -0.85 29.96 0.94
CA GLY A 226 -0.32 29.13 -0.14
C GLY A 226 -0.42 27.63 0.15
N LYS A 227 0.04 26.84 -0.81
CA LYS A 227 -0.01 25.37 -0.74
C LYS A 227 0.95 24.81 0.32
N PRO A 228 0.65 23.64 0.90
CA PRO A 228 1.49 23.10 1.96
C PRO A 228 2.87 22.69 1.43
N VAL A 229 3.91 22.93 2.22
CA VAL A 229 5.29 22.49 1.92
C VAL A 229 5.42 20.97 2.09
N TYR A 230 4.70 20.39 3.05
CA TYR A 230 4.65 18.96 3.33
C TYR A 230 3.23 18.57 3.72
N THR A 231 2.77 17.41 3.25
CA THR A 231 1.58 16.74 3.77
C THR A 231 1.85 15.25 3.90
N GLY A 232 1.38 14.68 5.00
CA GLY A 232 1.57 13.27 5.29
C GLY A 232 1.35 12.98 6.78
N PRO A 233 1.25 11.70 7.15
CA PRO A 233 1.14 11.31 8.53
C PRO A 233 2.44 11.63 9.29
N SER A 234 2.36 11.73 10.62
CA SER A 234 3.53 11.91 11.49
C SER A 234 4.43 10.67 11.52
N LYS A 235 3.88 9.48 11.25
CA LYS A 235 4.58 8.20 11.17
C LYS A 235 4.01 7.34 10.03
N ALA A 236 4.82 6.43 9.48
CA ALA A 236 4.37 5.52 8.42
C ALA A 236 3.31 4.52 8.92
N MET A 237 3.39 4.11 10.18
CA MET A 237 2.40 3.30 10.87
C MET A 237 2.44 3.68 12.37
N PRO A 238 1.31 3.62 13.10
CA PRO A 238 1.30 3.67 14.56
C PRO A 238 2.15 2.57 15.19
N ASP A 239 2.82 2.84 16.31
CA ASP A 239 3.77 1.91 16.94
C ASP A 239 3.09 0.66 17.53
N ASP A 240 1.79 0.75 17.82
CA ASP A 240 0.91 -0.32 18.32
C ASP A 240 0.45 -1.27 17.20
N ILE A 241 0.65 -0.89 15.94
CA ILE A 241 0.34 -1.73 14.80
C ILE A 241 1.61 -2.49 14.41
N ASN A 242 1.68 -3.78 14.79
CA ASN A 242 2.77 -4.71 14.43
C ASN A 242 2.90 -5.01 12.91
N ASN A 243 2.15 -4.30 12.05
CA ASN A 243 2.21 -4.49 10.60
C ASN A 243 3.26 -3.59 9.96
N SER A 244 3.94 -4.16 8.96
CA SER A 244 4.80 -3.40 8.05
C SER A 244 3.92 -2.53 7.16
N GLY A 245 4.27 -1.26 6.96
CA GLY A 245 3.42 -0.35 6.21
C GLY A 245 4.14 0.80 5.56
N THR A 246 3.57 1.27 4.45
CA THR A 246 4.14 2.33 3.63
C THR A 246 3.09 3.31 3.13
N TYR A 247 3.42 4.60 3.20
CA TYR A 247 2.70 5.67 2.53
C TYR A 247 3.53 6.23 1.37
N TYR A 248 2.87 6.45 0.23
CA TYR A 248 3.41 7.29 -0.84
C TYR A 248 2.85 8.70 -0.72
N LEU A 249 3.73 9.68 -0.67
CA LEU A 249 3.40 11.08 -0.47
C LEU A 249 3.92 11.90 -1.66
N PRO A 250 3.19 12.95 -2.08
CA PRO A 250 3.69 13.84 -3.12
C PRO A 250 4.95 14.55 -2.61
N TYR A 251 5.97 14.64 -3.46
CA TYR A 251 7.22 15.32 -3.12
C TYR A 251 7.66 16.23 -4.26
N ARG A 252 8.30 17.34 -3.90
CA ARG A 252 8.99 18.24 -4.84
C ARG A 252 10.39 18.52 -4.33
N ASN A 253 11.38 18.42 -5.21
CA ASN A 253 12.75 18.83 -4.88
C ASN A 253 12.89 20.36 -4.93
N LYS A 254 14.10 20.86 -4.65
CA LYS A 254 14.40 22.29 -4.62
C LYS A 254 14.21 22.95 -5.99
N GLU A 255 14.37 22.18 -7.06
CA GLU A 255 14.21 22.57 -8.46
C GLU A 255 12.74 22.49 -8.92
N GLY A 256 11.82 22.06 -8.05
CA GLY A 256 10.38 21.95 -8.33
C GLY A 256 9.95 20.68 -9.09
N GLU A 257 10.88 19.77 -9.39
CA GLU A 257 10.61 18.48 -10.03
C GLU A 257 9.78 17.58 -9.11
N ARG A 258 8.74 16.96 -9.68
CA ARG A 258 7.84 16.08 -8.94
C ARG A 258 8.48 14.70 -8.72
N GLY A 259 8.51 14.26 -7.47
CA GLY A 259 8.88 12.92 -7.05
C GLY A 259 7.82 12.28 -6.16
N ILE A 260 8.15 11.10 -5.65
CA ILE A 260 7.34 10.38 -4.65
C ILE A 260 8.21 10.19 -3.42
N MET A 261 7.69 10.61 -2.27
CA MET A 261 8.27 10.30 -0.98
C MET A 261 7.63 9.01 -0.45
N VAL A 262 8.45 8.01 -0.20
CA VAL A 262 8.05 6.69 0.28
C VAL A 262 8.41 6.59 1.75
N LEU A 263 7.42 6.73 2.62
CA LEU A 263 7.57 6.64 4.07
C LEU A 263 7.26 5.21 4.51
N ILE A 264 8.23 4.52 5.10
CA ILE A 264 8.17 3.09 5.39
C ILE A 264 8.35 2.87 6.90
N SER A 265 7.56 1.96 7.47
CA SER A 265 7.72 1.43 8.82
C SER A 265 7.91 -0.09 8.78
N LEU A 266 9.02 -0.57 9.35
CA LEU A 266 9.36 -1.98 9.49
C LEU A 266 9.98 -2.20 10.87
N ARG A 267 10.09 -3.45 11.34
CA ARG A 267 10.92 -3.76 12.52
C ARG A 267 12.38 -3.34 12.26
N ALA A 268 13.05 -2.79 13.28
CA ALA A 268 14.38 -2.19 13.10
C ALA A 268 15.41 -3.09 12.39
N PRO A 269 15.57 -4.39 12.74
CA PRO A 269 16.54 -5.25 12.06
C PRO A 269 16.21 -5.49 10.58
N VAL A 270 14.92 -5.52 10.23
CA VAL A 270 14.46 -5.68 8.84
C VAL A 270 14.70 -4.37 8.07
N MET A 271 14.44 -3.22 8.69
CA MET A 271 14.61 -1.90 8.08
C MET A 271 16.06 -1.65 7.60
N GLU A 272 17.06 -2.06 8.38
CA GLU A 272 18.47 -1.86 8.01
C GLU A 272 18.84 -2.60 6.72
N ARG A 273 18.48 -3.89 6.64
CA ARG A 273 18.71 -4.71 5.43
C ARG A 273 17.87 -4.21 4.27
N PHE A 274 16.61 -3.88 4.53
CA PHE A 274 15.69 -3.35 3.55
C PHE A 274 16.24 -2.08 2.87
N ALA A 275 16.76 -1.14 3.66
CA ALA A 275 17.28 0.12 3.14
C ALA A 275 18.42 -0.10 2.14
N LEU A 276 19.37 -1.00 2.45
CA LEU A 276 20.47 -1.33 1.55
C LEU A 276 19.97 -1.89 0.21
N LEU A 277 19.03 -2.84 0.25
CA LEU A 277 18.44 -3.44 -0.94
C LEU A 277 17.71 -2.42 -1.80
N PHE A 278 16.92 -1.55 -1.17
CA PHE A 278 16.09 -0.59 -1.88
C PHE A 278 16.93 0.55 -2.47
N GLU A 279 17.98 0.98 -1.77
CA GLU A 279 18.96 1.91 -2.31
C GLU A 279 19.74 1.34 -3.49
N GLU A 280 20.13 0.06 -3.43
CA GLU A 280 20.82 -0.59 -4.55
C GLU A 280 19.92 -0.66 -5.79
N LEU A 281 18.64 -1.01 -5.61
CA LEU A 281 17.66 -1.08 -6.70
C LEU A 281 17.39 0.29 -7.37
N THR A 282 17.46 1.37 -6.60
CA THR A 282 17.22 2.74 -7.08
C THR A 282 18.48 3.38 -7.70
N LYS A 283 19.67 2.90 -7.33
CA LYS A 283 20.95 3.22 -7.96
C LYS A 283 21.18 2.33 -9.20
N HIS A 284 22.01 2.75 -10.14
CA HIS A 284 22.41 1.92 -11.29
C HIS A 284 23.93 1.81 -11.33
N HIS A 285 24.43 0.58 -11.51
CA HIS A 285 25.82 0.27 -11.85
C HIS A 285 26.01 0.34 -13.37
N PRO A 286 26.89 1.21 -13.92
CA PRO A 286 27.04 1.39 -15.36
C PRO A 286 27.60 0.19 -16.16
N ASP A 287 28.22 -0.81 -15.53
CA ASP A 287 28.98 -1.84 -16.25
C ASP A 287 28.74 -3.25 -15.68
N CYS A 288 27.77 -3.99 -16.22
CA CYS A 288 27.81 -5.45 -16.26
C CYS A 288 26.85 -5.95 -17.36
N GLY A 289 27.39 -6.69 -18.33
CA GLY A 289 26.66 -7.25 -19.47
C GLY A 289 25.64 -8.33 -19.09
N PRO A 290 24.99 -8.98 -20.07
CA PRO A 290 23.91 -9.93 -19.84
C PRO A 290 24.47 -11.26 -19.32
N ALA A 291 24.80 -11.31 -18.03
CA ALA A 291 25.13 -12.53 -17.31
C ALA A 291 24.29 -12.58 -16.02
N GLN A 292 23.15 -13.28 -16.11
CA GLN A 292 22.49 -13.96 -14.99
C GLN A 292 22.56 -13.28 -13.61
N HIS A 293 21.93 -12.12 -13.47
CA HIS A 293 21.63 -11.57 -12.15
C HIS A 293 20.33 -12.18 -11.61
N HIS A 294 20.43 -13.42 -11.13
CA HIS A 294 19.76 -13.67 -9.86
C HIS A 294 20.34 -12.64 -8.88
N MET A 295 19.47 -11.96 -8.12
CA MET A 295 19.91 -11.17 -6.99
C MET A 295 20.38 -12.14 -5.89
N THR A 296 21.47 -12.87 -6.15
CA THR A 296 22.16 -13.74 -5.20
C THR A 296 23.04 -12.85 -4.33
N LEU A 297 22.39 -12.19 -3.37
CA LEU A 297 23.08 -11.79 -2.15
C LEU A 297 23.46 -13.05 -1.38
N PRO A 298 24.59 -13.06 -0.64
CA PRO A 298 25.15 -14.27 -0.09
C PRO A 298 24.17 -14.88 0.90
N ILE A 299 23.47 -15.92 0.45
CA ILE A 299 22.86 -16.91 1.32
C ILE A 299 24.06 -17.60 1.97
N ARG A 300 24.57 -17.03 3.07
CA ARG A 300 25.52 -17.73 3.93
C ARG A 300 24.80 -19.00 4.36
N HIS A 301 25.33 -20.13 3.91
CA HIS A 301 24.95 -21.49 4.25
C HIS A 301 24.52 -21.63 5.70
N LYS A 302 23.21 -21.52 5.95
CA LYS A 302 22.43 -22.18 7.00
C LYS A 302 20.98 -22.23 6.48
N LEU A 303 20.79 -23.08 5.46
CA LEU A 303 19.51 -23.75 5.22
C LEU A 303 19.51 -25.03 6.05
#